data_AF-A0A6I6FCA6-F1
#
_entry.id   AF-A0A6I6FCA6-F1
#
_cell.length_a   1.000
_cell.length_b   1.000
_cell.length_c   1.000
_cell.angle_alpha   90.00
_cell.angle_beta   90.00
_cell.angle_gamma   90.00
#
_symmetry.space_group_name_H-M   'P 1'
#
loop_
_entity.id
_entity.type
_entity.pdbx_description
1 polymer ?
#
loop_
_entity_poly.entity_id
_entity_poly.type
_entity_poly.pdbx_seq_one_letter_code
_entity_poly.pdbx_strand_id
1 'polypeptide(L)'
;MYEDLLNIVLGVVATGVSASLGWMARTALWRRRLRRKQAFFGLPGNAECLLVVNREAGSESAVHRFDASALLELAALVKDCGAHARIVYHDATQQGFGERTEFCLGGPYSNRRMAAHLSTLLPGVDVNVELEPGPGRGAFTIGSEVYRMDAGASEYVVLARLTAGEGARPVFLFCGQRAITNQAATRYLVRHHEKLARKHGADGSFVLLLKVVNSQAYGPDVVELVADVTRAAQAPASPADPDPDVEPAAG
;
A
#
# COMPACT_ATOMS: atom_id res chain seq x y z
N MET A 1 -19.36 32.49 54.68
CA MET A 1 -18.83 31.19 55.16
C MET A 1 -19.53 29.99 54.50
N TYR A 2 -20.86 29.81 54.59
CA TYR A 2 -21.56 28.71 53.87
C TYR A 2 -21.60 28.92 52.35
N GLU A 3 -21.82 30.15 51.89
CA GLU A 3 -21.83 30.49 50.45
C GLU A 3 -20.45 30.30 49.80
N ASP A 4 -19.37 30.64 50.50
CA ASP A 4 -17.99 30.43 50.02
C ASP A 4 -17.68 28.94 49.89
N LEU A 5 -18.09 28.13 50.86
CA LEU A 5 -17.95 26.67 50.82
C LEU A 5 -18.76 26.06 49.67
N LEU A 6 -19.99 26.54 49.46
CA LEU A 6 -20.86 26.09 48.38
C LEU A 6 -20.27 26.42 47.00
N ASN A 7 -19.73 27.63 46.82
CA ASN A 7 -19.08 28.04 45.58
C ASN A 7 -17.82 27.21 45.29
N ILE A 8 -17.03 26.90 46.31
CA ILE A 8 -15.85 26.02 46.17
C ILE A 8 -16.28 24.61 45.77
N VAL A 9 -17.29 24.03 46.43
CA VAL A 9 -17.80 22.70 46.10
C VAL A 9 -18.36 22.65 44.69
N LEU A 10 -19.17 23.65 44.29
CA LEU A 10 -19.69 23.77 42.93
C LEU A 10 -18.57 23.88 41.90
N GLY A 11 -17.53 24.66 42.18
CA GLY A 11 -16.36 24.79 41.31
C GLY A 11 -15.60 23.46 41.13
N VAL A 12 -15.41 22.70 42.22
CA VAL A 12 -14.75 21.39 42.17
C VAL A 12 -15.59 20.37 41.41
N VAL A 13 -16.90 20.32 41.66
CA VAL A 13 -17.81 19.43 40.94
C VAL A 13 -17.85 19.80 39.45
N ALA A 14 -17.99 21.08 39.12
CA ALA A 14 -18.00 21.56 37.74
C ALA A 14 -16.69 21.20 37.00
N THR A 15 -15.54 21.34 37.67
CA THR A 15 -14.23 20.97 37.12
C THR A 15 -14.13 19.45 36.92
N GLY A 16 -14.56 18.66 37.90
CA GLY A 16 -14.56 17.20 37.82
C GLY A 16 -15.44 16.67 36.69
N VAL A 17 -16.65 17.23 36.54
CA VAL A 17 -17.58 16.90 35.45
C VAL A 17 -16.99 17.31 34.10
N SER A 18 -16.45 18.53 33.99
CA SER A 18 -15.86 19.02 32.73
C SER A 18 -14.66 18.18 32.30
N ALA A 19 -13.78 17.84 33.24
CA ALA A 19 -12.63 16.97 32.98
C ALA A 19 -13.06 15.57 32.52
N SER A 20 -14.08 15.00 33.19
CA SER A 20 -14.62 13.68 32.83
C SER A 20 -15.26 13.67 31.44
N LEU A 21 -16.07 14.68 31.13
CA LEU A 21 -16.68 14.84 29.80
C LEU A 21 -15.61 15.05 28.72
N GLY A 22 -14.60 15.87 28.99
CA GLY A 22 -13.47 16.10 28.09
C GLY A 22 -12.70 14.80 27.80
N TRP A 23 -12.42 14.01 28.84
CA TRP A 23 -11.79 12.70 28.70
C TRP A 23 -12.64 11.74 27.86
N MET A 24 -13.93 11.61 28.19
CA MET A 24 -14.85 10.74 27.47
C MET A 24 -14.96 11.12 25.99
N ALA A 25 -15.10 12.42 25.69
CA ALA A 25 -15.15 12.91 24.32
C ALA A 25 -13.85 12.60 23.56
N ARG A 26 -12.68 12.89 24.17
CA ARG A 26 -11.37 12.58 23.59
C ARG A 26 -11.21 11.09 23.33
N THR A 27 -11.54 10.23 24.30
CA THR A 27 -11.46 8.77 24.16
C THR A 27 -12.41 8.26 23.08
N ALA A 28 -13.64 8.77 23.01
CA ALA A 28 -14.61 8.37 22.00
C ALA A 28 -14.14 8.74 20.58
N LEU A 29 -13.60 9.96 20.40
CA LEU A 29 -13.03 10.40 19.13
C LEU A 29 -11.81 9.58 18.73
N TRP A 30 -10.92 9.30 19.68
CA TRP A 30 -9.74 8.46 19.44
C TRP A 30 -10.14 7.04 19.01
N ARG A 31 -11.07 6.40 19.74
CA ARG A 31 -11.59 5.07 19.37
C ARG A 31 -12.27 5.07 18.00
N ARG A 32 -13.01 6.13 17.65
CA ARG A 32 -13.62 6.28 16.30
C ARG A 32 -12.56 6.38 15.21
N ARG A 33 -11.51 7.18 15.41
CA ARG A 33 -10.39 7.29 14.46
C ARG A 33 -9.65 5.97 14.31
N LEU A 34 -9.35 5.30 15.43
CA LEU A 34 -8.72 3.98 15.42
C LEU A 34 -9.55 2.96 14.63
N ARG A 35 -10.85 2.85 14.90
CA ARG A 35 -11.73 1.92 14.17
C ARG A 35 -11.77 2.19 12.66
N ARG A 36 -11.76 3.47 12.26
CA ARG A 36 -11.70 3.84 10.83
C ARG A 36 -10.38 3.43 10.19
N LYS A 37 -9.26 3.65 10.89
CA LYS A 37 -7.93 3.21 10.45
C LYS A 37 -7.88 1.68 10.33
N GLN A 38 -8.33 0.96 11.36
CA GLN A 38 -8.40 -0.50 11.38
C GLN A 38 -9.27 -1.05 10.24
N ALA A 39 -10.44 -0.45 9.98
CA ALA A 39 -11.32 -0.85 8.88
C ALA A 39 -10.64 -0.68 7.52
N PHE A 40 -10.06 0.50 7.26
CA PHE A 40 -9.37 0.78 5.99
C PHE A 40 -8.25 -0.21 5.68
N PHE A 41 -7.40 -0.51 6.69
CA PHE A 41 -6.31 -1.47 6.54
C PHE A 41 -6.73 -2.94 6.73
N GLY A 42 -7.98 -3.21 7.12
CA GLY A 42 -8.42 -4.56 7.47
C GLY A 42 -7.71 -5.13 8.71
N LEU A 43 -7.20 -4.29 9.61
CA LEU A 43 -6.41 -4.65 10.79
C LEU A 43 -7.21 -4.43 12.09
N PRO A 44 -8.20 -5.27 12.45
CA PRO A 44 -8.82 -5.16 13.76
C PRO A 44 -7.80 -5.49 14.85
N GLY A 45 -8.09 -5.07 16.08
CA GLY A 45 -7.19 -5.32 17.21
C GLY A 45 -6.84 -6.80 17.36
N ASN A 46 -5.56 -7.07 17.62
CA ASN A 46 -4.94 -8.39 17.73
C ASN A 46 -4.97 -9.26 16.46
N ALA A 47 -5.33 -8.71 15.30
CA ALA A 47 -5.20 -9.43 14.04
C ALA A 47 -3.73 -9.65 13.66
N GLU A 48 -3.46 -10.73 12.94
CA GLU A 48 -2.19 -10.93 12.25
C GLU A 48 -2.29 -10.45 10.80
N CYS A 49 -1.23 -9.80 10.31
CA CYS A 49 -1.08 -9.45 8.90
C CYS A 49 0.26 -9.93 8.36
N LEU A 50 0.33 -10.08 7.04
CA LEU A 50 1.54 -10.54 6.34
C LEU A 50 2.26 -9.35 5.70
N LEU A 51 3.55 -9.20 5.98
CA LEU A 51 4.45 -8.31 5.25
C LEU A 51 5.28 -9.18 4.29
N VAL A 52 4.92 -9.15 3.01
CA VAL A 52 5.53 -9.97 1.96
C VAL A 52 6.64 -9.18 1.27
N VAL A 53 7.84 -9.76 1.26
CA VAL A 53 9.05 -9.12 0.69
C VAL A 53 9.76 -9.97 -0.34
N ASN A 54 10.58 -9.29 -1.15
CA ASN A 54 11.54 -9.88 -2.05
C ASN A 54 12.57 -10.76 -1.32
N ARG A 55 13.06 -11.80 -2.00
CA ARG A 55 14.31 -12.49 -1.65
C ARG A 55 15.37 -12.06 -2.65
N GLU A 56 16.45 -11.43 -2.21
CA GLU A 56 17.54 -11.05 -3.11
C GLU A 56 18.29 -12.31 -3.60
N ALA A 57 18.42 -12.48 -4.91
CA ALA A 57 19.11 -13.61 -5.50
C ALA A 57 20.64 -13.41 -5.35
N GLY A 58 21.22 -13.94 -4.29
CA GLY A 58 22.68 -13.96 -4.11
C GLY A 58 23.18 -13.80 -2.67
N SER A 59 22.32 -13.44 -1.72
CA SER A 59 22.66 -13.52 -0.31
C SER A 59 21.47 -14.01 0.50
N GLU A 60 21.73 -14.93 1.45
CA GLU A 60 20.70 -15.36 2.37
C GLU A 60 20.23 -14.14 3.18
N SER A 61 19.00 -13.68 2.90
CA SER A 61 18.27 -12.67 3.70
C SER A 61 18.66 -11.19 3.52
N ALA A 62 19.28 -10.75 2.42
CA ALA A 62 19.42 -9.31 2.19
C ALA A 62 18.12 -8.69 1.68
N VAL A 63 17.69 -7.64 2.37
CA VAL A 63 16.58 -6.76 1.99
C VAL A 63 17.20 -5.43 1.61
N HIS A 64 16.83 -4.87 0.45
CA HIS A 64 17.32 -3.56 0.04
C HIS A 64 17.01 -2.53 1.14
N ARG A 65 17.93 -1.61 1.44
CA ARG A 65 17.78 -0.61 2.54
C ARG A 65 16.43 0.12 2.53
N PHE A 66 15.90 0.38 1.35
CA PHE A 66 14.61 1.06 1.16
C PHE A 66 13.41 0.14 1.42
N ASP A 67 13.51 -1.15 1.05
CA ASP A 67 12.49 -2.14 1.40
C ASP A 67 12.48 -2.38 2.92
N ALA A 68 13.65 -2.41 3.59
CA ALA A 68 13.73 -2.48 5.04
C ALA A 68 13.09 -1.26 5.73
N SER A 69 13.32 -0.06 5.17
CA SER A 69 12.69 1.16 5.66
C SER A 69 11.16 1.14 5.48
N ALA A 70 10.68 0.67 4.33
CA ALA A 70 9.26 0.50 4.07
C ALA A 70 8.62 -0.51 5.04
N LEU A 71 9.31 -1.62 5.35
CA LEU A 71 8.86 -2.59 6.35
C LEU A 71 8.74 -1.99 7.75
N LEU A 72 9.68 -1.17 8.18
CA LEU A 72 9.62 -0.50 9.49
C LEU A 72 8.43 0.47 9.55
N GLU A 73 8.18 1.22 8.49
CA GLU A 73 7.04 2.12 8.38
C GLU A 73 5.70 1.36 8.42
N LEU A 74 5.60 0.24 7.71
CA LEU A 74 4.42 -0.64 7.75
C LEU A 74 4.26 -1.33 9.11
N ALA A 75 5.35 -1.77 9.75
CA ALA A 75 5.30 -2.38 11.08
C ALA A 75 4.79 -1.38 12.13
N ALA A 76 5.22 -0.12 12.05
CA ALA A 76 4.70 0.96 12.89
C ALA A 76 3.20 1.19 12.65
N LEU A 77 2.77 1.22 11.38
CA LEU A 77 1.36 1.33 11.01
C LEU A 77 0.49 0.19 11.57
N VAL A 78 0.99 -1.05 11.47
CA VAL A 78 0.32 -2.25 11.98
C VAL A 78 0.21 -2.19 13.50
N LYS A 79 1.29 -1.79 14.18
CA LYS A 79 1.31 -1.61 15.64
C LYS A 79 0.34 -0.53 16.10
N ASP A 80 0.22 0.58 15.38
CA ASP A 80 -0.76 1.64 15.68
C ASP A 80 -2.21 1.14 15.60
N CYS A 81 -2.48 0.16 14.73
CA CYS A 81 -3.77 -0.51 14.64
C CYS A 81 -4.00 -1.54 15.77
N GLY A 82 -2.98 -1.81 16.60
CA GLY A 82 -3.02 -2.87 17.61
C GLY A 82 -2.97 -4.27 17.02
N ALA A 83 -2.40 -4.44 15.83
CA ALA A 83 -2.24 -5.72 15.13
C ALA A 83 -0.77 -6.19 15.14
N HIS A 84 -0.53 -7.41 14.65
CA HIS A 84 0.78 -8.06 14.62
C HIS A 84 1.24 -8.31 13.19
N ALA A 85 2.46 -7.88 12.87
CA ALA A 85 3.07 -8.09 11.56
C ALA A 85 3.92 -9.38 11.57
N ARG A 86 3.71 -10.24 10.57
CA ARG A 86 4.57 -11.38 10.27
C ARG A 86 5.26 -11.15 8.94
N ILE A 87 6.60 -11.10 8.94
CA ILE A 87 7.39 -11.00 7.71
C ILE A 87 7.44 -12.37 7.05
N VAL A 88 7.12 -12.42 5.76
CA VAL A 88 7.08 -13.65 4.96
C VAL A 88 7.79 -13.40 3.63
N TYR A 89 8.58 -14.37 3.18
CA TYR A 89 9.18 -14.33 1.84
C TYR A 89 8.14 -14.70 0.77
N HIS A 90 8.30 -14.15 -0.44
CA HIS A 90 7.34 -14.35 -1.53
C HIS A 90 7.08 -15.81 -1.96
N ASP A 91 7.96 -16.74 -1.59
CA ASP A 91 7.98 -18.16 -2.01
C ASP A 91 7.45 -19.11 -0.92
N ALA A 92 7.25 -18.62 0.29
CA ALA A 92 6.63 -19.41 1.34
C ALA A 92 5.17 -19.68 0.96
N THR A 93 4.84 -20.96 0.77
CA THR A 93 3.47 -21.43 0.56
C THR A 93 2.64 -21.14 1.79
N GLN A 94 1.86 -20.06 1.76
CA GLN A 94 0.82 -19.79 2.75
C GLN A 94 -0.54 -19.94 2.10
N GLN A 95 -1.39 -20.78 2.70
CA GLN A 95 -2.82 -20.86 2.41
C GLN A 95 -3.52 -19.63 3.02
N GLY A 96 -4.60 -19.14 2.38
CA GLY A 96 -5.47 -18.12 2.98
C GLY A 96 -5.46 -16.74 2.30
N PHE A 97 -5.47 -16.69 0.96
CA PHE A 97 -5.69 -15.44 0.23
C PHE A 97 -7.02 -14.80 0.66
N GLY A 98 -6.96 -13.56 1.16
CA GLY A 98 -8.13 -12.84 1.69
C GLY A 98 -8.51 -13.17 3.14
N GLU A 99 -7.83 -14.11 3.82
CA GLU A 99 -8.05 -14.40 5.25
C GLU A 99 -7.40 -13.36 6.16
N ARG A 100 -6.24 -12.83 5.74
CA ARG A 100 -5.42 -11.86 6.48
C ARG A 100 -5.12 -10.66 5.60
N THR A 101 -4.92 -9.50 6.22
CA THR A 101 -4.39 -8.36 5.47
C THR A 101 -2.98 -8.67 5.02
N GLU A 102 -2.66 -8.37 3.76
CA GLU A 102 -1.33 -8.57 3.21
C GLU A 102 -0.78 -7.24 2.69
N PHE A 103 0.51 -6.99 2.91
CA PHE A 103 1.25 -5.88 2.33
C PHE A 103 2.38 -6.49 1.50
N CYS A 104 2.26 -6.43 0.18
CA CYS A 104 3.21 -7.03 -0.76
C CYS A 104 4.12 -5.96 -1.36
N LEU A 105 5.41 -6.04 -1.07
CA LEU A 105 6.43 -5.08 -1.54
C LEU A 105 7.27 -5.70 -2.65
N GLY A 106 7.59 -4.89 -3.67
CA GLY A 106 8.50 -5.26 -4.74
C GLY A 106 7.82 -5.45 -6.10
N GLY A 107 8.63 -5.52 -7.14
CA GLY A 107 8.17 -5.80 -8.50
C GLY A 107 7.95 -7.30 -8.75
N PRO A 108 7.15 -7.67 -9.76
CA PRO A 108 6.85 -9.07 -10.10
C PRO A 108 8.09 -9.88 -10.51
N TYR A 109 9.16 -9.22 -10.97
CA TYR A 109 10.44 -9.86 -11.29
C TYR A 109 11.09 -10.56 -10.08
N SER A 110 11.06 -9.91 -8.90
CA SER A 110 11.71 -10.39 -7.68
C SER A 110 10.73 -10.90 -6.62
N ASN A 111 9.43 -10.79 -6.85
CA ASN A 111 8.37 -11.21 -5.94
C ASN A 111 7.32 -12.06 -6.67
N ARG A 112 7.42 -13.39 -6.55
CA ARG A 112 6.45 -14.32 -7.15
C ARG A 112 5.01 -14.09 -6.67
N ARG A 113 4.82 -13.66 -5.42
CA ARG A 113 3.50 -13.35 -4.86
C ARG A 113 2.93 -12.06 -5.45
N MET A 114 3.77 -11.05 -5.70
CA MET A 114 3.38 -9.85 -6.47
C MET A 114 2.93 -10.24 -7.88
N ALA A 115 3.72 -11.06 -8.59
CA ALA A 115 3.37 -11.51 -9.93
C ALA A 115 2.00 -12.22 -9.96
N ALA A 116 1.73 -13.09 -8.99
CA ALA A 116 0.43 -13.76 -8.87
C ALA A 116 -0.74 -12.80 -8.60
N HIS A 117 -0.54 -11.78 -7.75
CA HIS A 117 -1.58 -10.77 -7.51
C HIS A 117 -1.85 -9.91 -8.75
N LEU A 118 -0.81 -9.51 -9.49
CA LEU A 118 -0.99 -8.75 -10.72
C LEU A 118 -1.77 -9.56 -11.75
N SER A 119 -1.36 -10.80 -12.05
CA SER A 119 -2.05 -11.62 -13.05
C SER A 119 -3.49 -11.97 -12.68
N THR A 120 -3.80 -12.10 -11.38
CA THR A 120 -5.13 -12.51 -10.92
C THR A 120 -6.08 -11.32 -10.71
N LEU A 121 -5.57 -10.21 -10.15
CA LEU A 121 -6.42 -9.10 -9.69
C LEU A 121 -6.30 -7.86 -10.56
N LEU A 122 -5.16 -7.67 -11.23
CA LEU A 122 -4.87 -6.51 -12.05
C LEU A 122 -4.44 -6.91 -13.49
N PRO A 123 -5.27 -7.67 -14.23
CA PRO A 123 -4.90 -8.20 -15.55
C PRO A 123 -4.65 -7.11 -16.61
N GLY A 124 -5.03 -5.86 -16.35
CA GLY A 124 -4.76 -4.71 -17.23
C GLY A 124 -3.46 -3.96 -16.89
N VAL A 125 -2.67 -4.47 -15.93
CA VAL A 125 -1.33 -3.98 -15.61
C VAL A 125 -0.32 -5.03 -16.06
N ASP A 126 0.43 -4.69 -17.11
CA ASP A 126 1.59 -5.46 -17.51
C ASP A 126 2.87 -4.77 -17.00
N VAL A 127 3.85 -5.59 -16.63
CA VAL A 127 5.16 -5.11 -16.17
C VAL A 127 6.21 -5.84 -16.98
N ASN A 128 7.05 -5.08 -17.69
CA ASN A 128 8.18 -5.70 -18.39
C ASN A 128 9.15 -6.31 -17.35
N VAL A 129 9.20 -7.64 -17.30
CA VAL A 129 10.07 -8.44 -16.42
C VAL A 129 11.26 -9.06 -17.15
N GLU A 130 11.61 -8.56 -18.33
CA GLU A 130 12.72 -9.07 -19.13
C GLU A 130 14.04 -9.07 -18.33
N LEU A 131 14.80 -10.15 -18.48
CA LEU A 131 16.07 -10.38 -17.80
C LEU A 131 17.18 -9.49 -18.36
N GLU A 132 17.14 -9.25 -19.68
CA GLU A 132 18.10 -8.43 -20.40
C GLU A 132 17.98 -6.95 -19.96
N PRO A 133 19.10 -6.28 -19.64
CA PRO A 133 19.08 -4.85 -19.35
C PRO A 133 18.64 -4.05 -20.58
N GLY A 134 17.37 -3.63 -20.59
CA GLY A 134 16.81 -2.78 -21.65
C GLY A 134 16.14 -1.52 -21.10
N PRO A 135 15.95 -0.48 -21.93
CA PRO A 135 15.24 0.76 -21.54
C PRO A 135 13.77 0.51 -21.18
N GLY A 136 13.21 -0.64 -21.56
CA GLY A 136 11.87 -1.07 -21.20
C GLY A 136 11.78 -1.83 -19.87
N ARG A 137 12.90 -2.22 -19.24
CA ARG A 137 12.86 -3.07 -18.05
C ARG A 137 12.11 -2.41 -16.91
N GLY A 138 11.13 -3.12 -16.35
CA GLY A 138 10.24 -2.62 -15.30
C GLY A 138 9.23 -1.57 -15.76
N ALA A 139 9.14 -1.28 -17.07
CA ALA A 139 8.10 -0.39 -17.58
C ALA A 139 6.71 -0.97 -17.28
N PHE A 140 5.78 -0.08 -16.89
CA PHE A 140 4.37 -0.46 -16.74
C PHE A 140 3.63 -0.19 -18.04
N THR A 141 2.80 -1.13 -18.45
CA THR A 141 1.78 -0.90 -19.47
C THR A 141 0.42 -1.00 -18.79
N ILE A 142 -0.35 0.09 -18.83
CA ILE A 142 -1.67 0.15 -18.20
C ILE A 142 -2.66 0.72 -19.21
N GLY A 143 -3.54 -0.14 -19.72
CA GLY A 143 -4.32 0.19 -20.92
C GLY A 143 -3.38 0.33 -22.13
N SER A 144 -3.45 1.47 -22.82
CA SER A 144 -2.58 1.81 -23.97
C SER A 144 -1.30 2.56 -23.59
N GLU A 145 -1.18 2.97 -22.33
CA GLU A 145 -0.12 3.87 -21.90
C GLU A 145 1.08 3.09 -21.34
N VAL A 146 2.29 3.50 -21.73
CA VAL A 146 3.54 2.89 -21.30
C VAL A 146 4.34 3.87 -20.43
N TYR A 147 4.62 3.47 -19.20
CA TYR A 147 5.33 4.25 -18.20
C TYR A 147 6.74 3.70 -18.00
N ARG A 148 7.69 4.25 -18.76
CA ARG A 148 9.12 3.89 -18.67
C ARG A 148 9.79 4.61 -17.51
N MET A 149 10.72 3.92 -16.87
CA MET A 149 11.54 4.47 -15.79
C MET A 149 12.69 5.32 -16.36
N ASP A 150 12.88 6.51 -15.80
CA ASP A 150 14.14 7.25 -15.87
C ASP A 150 14.76 7.24 -14.46
N ALA A 151 15.75 6.38 -14.27
CA ALA A 151 16.27 6.03 -12.95
C ALA A 151 16.85 7.26 -12.23
N GLY A 152 16.33 7.55 -11.04
CA GLY A 152 16.72 8.71 -10.23
C GLY A 152 15.99 10.00 -10.58
N ALA A 153 15.29 10.08 -11.73
CA ALA A 153 14.63 11.29 -12.22
C ALA A 153 13.11 11.19 -12.27
N SER A 154 12.58 10.14 -12.91
CA SER A 154 11.13 9.91 -13.07
C SER A 154 10.84 8.42 -13.02
N GLU A 155 10.29 7.97 -11.90
CA GLU A 155 10.11 6.55 -11.61
C GLU A 155 8.68 6.32 -11.14
N TYR A 156 8.12 5.17 -11.45
CA TYR A 156 6.71 4.89 -11.19
C TYR A 156 6.54 3.78 -10.16
N VAL A 157 5.41 3.81 -9.47
CA VAL A 157 4.96 2.75 -8.57
C VAL A 157 3.46 2.62 -8.63
N VAL A 158 3.00 1.37 -8.76
CA VAL A 158 1.59 1.02 -8.60
C VAL A 158 1.33 0.77 -7.12
N LEU A 159 0.49 1.62 -6.53
CA LEU A 159 -0.06 1.44 -5.18
C LEU A 159 -1.49 0.94 -5.29
N ALA A 160 -1.75 -0.27 -4.82
CA ALA A 160 -3.10 -0.84 -4.85
C ALA A 160 -3.60 -1.24 -3.47
N ARG A 161 -4.91 -1.17 -3.26
CA ARG A 161 -5.66 -1.86 -2.21
C ARG A 161 -6.71 -2.69 -2.91
N LEU A 162 -6.71 -4.00 -2.70
CA LEU A 162 -7.57 -4.95 -3.40
C LEU A 162 -8.25 -5.88 -2.40
N THR A 163 -9.53 -6.18 -2.61
CA THR A 163 -10.31 -7.10 -1.77
C THR A 163 -10.91 -8.18 -2.65
N ALA A 164 -10.60 -9.45 -2.37
CA ALA A 164 -11.07 -10.58 -3.15
C ALA A 164 -12.46 -11.06 -2.67
N GLY A 165 -13.48 -10.25 -2.97
CA GLY A 165 -14.86 -10.54 -2.59
C GLY A 165 -15.29 -9.93 -1.25
N GLU A 166 -16.54 -10.19 -0.89
CA GLU A 166 -17.19 -9.60 0.27
C GLU A 166 -16.66 -10.22 1.58
N GLY A 167 -16.29 -9.38 2.55
CA GLY A 167 -15.74 -9.83 3.84
C GLY A 167 -14.26 -10.24 3.82
N ALA A 168 -13.62 -10.29 2.65
CA ALA A 168 -12.19 -10.59 2.53
C ALA A 168 -11.31 -9.45 3.07
N ARG A 169 -10.17 -9.81 3.64
CA ARG A 169 -9.14 -8.84 4.06
C ARG A 169 -8.42 -8.25 2.85
N PRO A 170 -8.03 -6.96 2.92
CA PRO A 170 -7.39 -6.30 1.80
C PRO A 170 -5.95 -6.78 1.60
N VAL A 171 -5.54 -6.83 0.34
CA VAL A 171 -4.15 -6.94 -0.09
C VAL A 171 -3.70 -5.58 -0.59
N PHE A 172 -2.62 -5.08 -0.03
CA PHE A 172 -1.95 -3.86 -0.46
C PHE A 172 -0.74 -4.23 -1.32
N LEU A 173 -0.66 -3.66 -2.53
CA LEU A 173 0.45 -3.86 -3.44
C LEU A 173 1.28 -2.58 -3.51
N PHE A 174 2.60 -2.71 -3.30
CA PHE A 174 3.60 -1.66 -3.51
C PHE A 174 4.52 -2.16 -4.62
N CYS A 175 4.03 -2.08 -5.85
CA CYS A 175 4.71 -2.59 -7.04
C CYS A 175 5.49 -1.45 -7.70
N GLY A 176 6.70 -1.22 -7.22
CA GLY A 176 7.58 -0.17 -7.70
C GLY A 176 8.59 -0.65 -8.74
N GLN A 177 9.03 0.25 -9.60
CA GLN A 177 10.12 0.00 -10.55
C GLN A 177 11.46 -0.20 -9.82
N ARG A 178 11.60 0.36 -8.62
CA ARG A 178 12.78 0.24 -7.74
C ARG A 178 12.38 0.15 -6.26
N ALA A 179 13.27 -0.36 -5.42
CA ALA A 179 13.05 -0.43 -3.96
C ALA A 179 12.71 0.94 -3.34
N ILE A 180 13.32 2.04 -3.81
CA ILE A 180 13.01 3.40 -3.34
C ILE A 180 11.55 3.80 -3.63
N THR A 181 10.99 3.34 -4.75
CA THR A 181 9.61 3.63 -5.13
C THR A 181 8.60 2.84 -4.29
N ASN A 182 8.96 1.65 -3.80
CA ASN A 182 8.14 0.90 -2.82
C ASN A 182 8.02 1.67 -1.49
N GLN A 183 9.12 2.24 -1.03
CA GLN A 183 9.13 3.08 0.17
C GLN A 183 8.29 4.34 -0.05
N ALA A 184 8.43 4.99 -1.20
CA ALA A 184 7.63 6.17 -1.55
C ALA A 184 6.12 5.88 -1.52
N ALA A 185 5.69 4.74 -2.10
CA ALA A 185 4.30 4.32 -2.05
C ALA A 185 3.83 3.98 -0.63
N THR A 186 4.68 3.36 0.19
CA THR A 186 4.41 3.10 1.62
C THR A 186 4.14 4.41 2.36
N ARG A 187 5.03 5.40 2.25
CA ARG A 187 4.87 6.74 2.84
C ARG A 187 3.60 7.42 2.36
N TYR A 188 3.33 7.33 1.06
CA TYR A 188 2.14 7.90 0.46
C TYR A 188 0.87 7.28 1.06
N LEU A 189 0.79 5.96 1.17
CA LEU A 189 -0.35 5.27 1.78
C LEU A 189 -0.54 5.68 3.25
N VAL A 190 0.53 5.64 4.05
CA VAL A 190 0.48 6.00 5.48
C VAL A 190 -0.02 7.44 5.67
N ARG A 191 0.47 8.38 4.86
CA ARG A 191 0.10 9.79 4.95
C ARG A 191 -1.31 10.08 4.43
N HIS A 192 -1.77 9.38 3.39
CA HIS A 192 -2.99 9.71 2.68
C HIS A 192 -4.16 8.74 2.93
N HIS A 193 -4.02 7.73 3.78
CA HIS A 193 -5.05 6.71 4.03
C HIS A 193 -6.43 7.29 4.35
N GLU A 194 -6.54 8.38 5.12
CA GLU A 194 -7.84 9.00 5.40
C GLU A 194 -8.49 9.61 4.15
N LYS A 195 -7.69 10.22 3.27
CA LYS A 195 -8.17 10.77 1.99
C LYS A 195 -8.58 9.65 1.05
N LEU A 196 -7.80 8.57 1.00
CA LEU A 196 -8.09 7.39 0.20
C LEU A 196 -9.36 6.69 0.68
N ALA A 197 -9.53 6.50 1.99
CA ALA A 197 -10.74 5.93 2.58
C ALA A 197 -11.99 6.77 2.30
N ARG A 198 -11.87 8.11 2.28
CA ARG A 198 -12.98 8.99 1.90
C ARG A 198 -13.32 8.89 0.41
N LYS A 199 -12.32 8.78 -0.46
CA LYS A 199 -12.52 8.75 -1.92
C LYS A 199 -13.04 7.39 -2.41
N HIS A 200 -12.49 6.31 -1.89
CA HIS A 200 -12.74 4.94 -2.36
C HIS A 200 -13.65 4.13 -1.42
N GLY A 201 -14.02 4.69 -0.27
CA GLY A 201 -14.70 3.96 0.79
C GLY A 201 -13.72 3.22 1.70
N ALA A 202 -14.20 2.80 2.87
CA ALA A 202 -13.38 2.04 3.82
C ALA A 202 -13.04 0.63 3.29
N ASP A 203 -13.95 0.05 2.52
CA ASP A 203 -13.84 -1.32 1.99
C ASP A 203 -13.52 -1.37 0.49
N GLY A 204 -13.53 -0.23 -0.21
CA GLY A 204 -13.36 -0.20 -1.66
C GLY A 204 -11.93 -0.43 -2.14
N SER A 205 -11.82 -1.10 -3.28
CA SER A 205 -10.55 -1.32 -3.96
C SER A 205 -10.12 -0.09 -4.76
N PHE A 206 -8.80 0.12 -4.87
CA PHE A 206 -8.23 1.15 -5.73
C PHE A 206 -6.86 0.73 -6.26
N VAL A 207 -6.49 1.31 -7.39
CA VAL A 207 -5.16 1.17 -8.00
C VAL A 207 -4.71 2.56 -8.44
N LEU A 208 -3.62 3.04 -7.86
CA LEU A 208 -3.06 4.34 -8.16
C LEU A 208 -1.71 4.17 -8.84
N LEU A 209 -1.49 4.93 -9.90
CA LEU A 209 -0.18 5.12 -10.48
C LEU A 209 0.44 6.38 -9.86
N LEU A 210 1.56 6.20 -9.17
CA LEU A 210 2.31 7.29 -8.56
C LEU A 210 3.63 7.47 -9.31
N LYS A 211 4.09 8.71 -9.40
CA LYS A 211 5.40 9.10 -9.91
C LYS A 211 6.26 9.61 -8.76
N VAL A 212 7.42 9.01 -8.57
CA VAL A 212 8.47 9.50 -7.68
C VAL A 212 9.38 10.42 -8.48
N VAL A 213 9.45 11.68 -8.06
CA VAL A 213 10.15 12.73 -8.80
C VAL A 213 11.53 12.94 -8.20
N ASN A 214 12.55 12.85 -9.05
CA ASN A 214 13.95 13.10 -8.72
C ASN A 214 14.38 12.39 -7.42
N SER A 215 14.20 11.06 -7.39
CA SER A 215 14.50 10.24 -6.22
C SER A 215 15.98 10.24 -5.87
N GLN A 216 16.86 10.61 -6.81
CA GLN A 216 18.27 10.82 -6.55
C GLN A 216 18.53 12.01 -5.63
N ALA A 217 17.80 13.12 -5.79
CA ALA A 217 17.94 14.32 -4.98
C ALA A 217 17.09 14.29 -3.70
N TYR A 218 15.84 13.79 -3.81
CA TYR A 218 14.84 13.91 -2.75
C TYR A 218 14.50 12.59 -2.06
N GLY A 219 15.13 11.49 -2.45
CA GLY A 219 14.79 10.19 -1.92
C GLY A 219 13.33 9.80 -2.25
N PRO A 220 12.61 9.12 -1.34
CA PRO A 220 11.24 8.66 -1.56
C PRO A 220 10.16 9.73 -1.26
N ASP A 221 10.53 10.98 -1.00
CA ASP A 221 9.63 11.96 -0.38
C ASP A 221 8.77 12.79 -1.35
N VAL A 222 9.20 12.94 -2.61
CA VAL A 222 8.46 13.70 -3.62
C VAL A 222 7.69 12.74 -4.52
N VAL A 223 6.38 12.66 -4.28
CA VAL A 223 5.48 11.74 -4.97
C VAL A 223 4.29 12.48 -5.55
N GLU A 224 4.04 12.28 -6.83
CA GLU A 224 2.89 12.80 -7.57
C GLU A 224 1.91 11.67 -7.88
N LEU A 225 0.61 11.93 -7.69
CA LEU A 225 -0.43 11.03 -8.18
C LEU A 225 -0.63 11.30 -9.68
N VAL A 226 -0.22 10.35 -10.52
CA VAL A 226 -0.37 10.46 -11.99
C VAL A 226 -1.82 10.22 -12.37
N ALA A 227 -2.37 9.08 -11.93
CA ALA A 227 -3.73 8.69 -12.25
C ALA A 227 -4.29 7.67 -11.25
N ASP A 228 -5.61 7.68 -11.15
CA ASP A 228 -6.39 6.57 -10.59
C ASP A 228 -6.69 5.60 -11.73
N VAL A 229 -5.94 4.51 -11.77
CA VAL A 229 -5.98 3.53 -12.87
C VAL A 229 -6.84 2.31 -12.53
N THR A 230 -7.64 2.38 -11.46
CA THR A 230 -8.42 1.23 -10.94
C THR A 230 -9.18 0.48 -12.01
N ARG A 231 -9.93 1.19 -12.87
CA ARG A 231 -10.72 0.58 -13.95
C ARG A 231 -9.86 -0.05 -15.04
N ALA A 232 -8.82 0.65 -15.50
CA ALA A 232 -7.93 0.16 -16.55
C ALA A 232 -7.12 -1.05 -16.07
N ALA A 233 -6.66 -1.02 -14.82
CA ALA A 233 -5.88 -2.07 -14.20
C ALA A 233 -6.68 -3.37 -13.97
N GLN A 234 -7.98 -3.27 -13.68
CA GLN A 234 -8.85 -4.44 -13.43
C GLN A 234 -9.48 -5.01 -14.70
N ALA A 235 -9.57 -4.24 -15.78
CA ALA A 235 -10.03 -4.75 -17.07
C ALA A 235 -8.98 -5.72 -17.64
N PRO A 236 -9.37 -6.80 -18.34
CA PRO A 236 -8.42 -7.63 -19.07
C PRO A 236 -7.59 -6.75 -20.00
N ALA A 237 -6.28 -6.99 -20.07
CA ALA A 237 -5.44 -6.31 -21.06
C ALA A 237 -6.03 -6.54 -22.46
N SER A 238 -6.25 -5.45 -23.19
CA SER A 238 -6.53 -5.57 -24.63
C SER A 238 -5.34 -6.28 -25.26
N PRO A 239 -5.56 -7.30 -26.12
CA PRO A 239 -4.46 -7.87 -26.88
C PRO A 239 -3.78 -6.72 -27.63
N ALA A 240 -2.46 -6.60 -27.46
CA ALA A 240 -1.67 -5.71 -28.29
C ALA A 240 -1.93 -6.12 -29.75
N ASP A 241 -2.25 -5.14 -30.61
CA ASP A 241 -2.32 -5.41 -32.04
C ASP A 241 -1.00 -6.07 -32.46
N PRO A 242 -1.03 -7.20 -33.18
CA PRO A 242 0.18 -7.84 -33.64
C PRO A 242 0.94 -6.83 -34.51
N ASP A 243 2.21 -6.65 -34.17
CA ASP A 243 3.14 -5.81 -34.91
C ASP A 243 3.09 -6.19 -36.40
N PRO A 244 2.73 -5.27 -37.32
CA PRO A 244 2.56 -5.59 -38.74
C PRO A 244 3.86 -6.04 -39.44
N ASP A 245 5.00 -6.04 -38.75
CA ASP A 245 6.31 -6.39 -39.30
C ASP A 245 6.75 -7.85 -39.05
N VAL A 246 5.89 -8.72 -38.50
CA VAL A 246 6.18 -10.18 -38.48
C VAL A 246 5.65 -10.81 -39.77
N GLU A 247 6.46 -10.72 -40.82
CA GLU A 247 6.27 -11.46 -42.07
C GLU A 247 6.25 -12.97 -41.75
N PRO A 248 5.18 -13.72 -42.11
CA PRO A 248 5.15 -15.15 -41.87
C PRO A 248 6.20 -15.83 -42.76
N ALA A 249 7.19 -16.45 -42.14
CA ALA A 249 8.14 -17.31 -42.82
C ALA A 249 7.35 -18.44 -43.51
N ALA A 250 7.30 -18.39 -44.84
CA ALA A 250 6.72 -19.43 -45.67
C ALA A 250 7.54 -20.72 -45.53
N GLY A 251 6.85 -21.80 -45.17
CA GLY A 251 7.32 -23.18 -45.21
C GLY A 251 6.19 -24.08 -45.66
#